data_AF-A0A2U2MU11-F1
#
_entry.id   AF-A0A2U2MU11-F1
#
_cell.length_a   1.000
_cell.length_b   1.000
_cell.length_c   1.000
_cell.angle_alpha   90.00
_cell.angle_beta   90.00
_cell.angle_gamma   90.00
#
_symmetry.space_group_name_H-M   'P 1'
#
loop_
_entity.id
_entity.type
_entity.pdbx_description
1 polymer ?
#
loop_
_entity_poly.entity_id
_entity_poly.type
_entity_poly.pdbx_seq_one_letter_code
_entity_poly.pdbx_strand_id
1 'polypeptide(L)'
;MLYIEHLFLWAVLYSFLGWVYESILVSIQERRPVNRGFLNGPLCPIYGAGAVLAIVVLTPLRNIPAAPVVMFLLGALGASALEYATSWTMERIFHARWWDYSHFRFNINGRICLIGAIVFGVFGIIIVDVAQPWVERWTAMIPMPAFHILAAVLALACLVDFIVTVVGFIGFHERLGEFTRLLERGKERMADRIDLGGALQQYTDAAADRLQTYRDAATGKVRRLSENLPDMPVPVPVTRLYGRLLGALSYQQRRMLRSFPRMTSPEYGDLIRKLREKLVRK
;
A
#
# COMPACT_ATOMS: atom_id res chain seq x y z
N MET A 1 2.81 -14.77 33.66
CA MET A 1 2.08 -13.57 33.20
C MET A 1 3.01 -12.39 32.99
N LEU A 2 3.80 -11.98 34.01
CA LEU A 2 4.68 -10.80 33.94
C LEU A 2 5.65 -10.76 32.73
N TYR A 3 6.30 -11.88 32.39
CA TYR A 3 7.24 -11.91 31.26
C TYR A 3 6.57 -11.59 29.91
N ILE A 4 5.35 -12.08 29.69
CA ILE A 4 4.60 -11.84 28.45
C ILE A 4 4.20 -10.36 28.34
N GLU A 5 3.83 -9.75 29.47
CA GLU A 5 3.47 -8.32 29.50
C GLU A 5 4.69 -7.43 29.22
N HIS A 6 5.89 -7.81 29.69
CA HIS A 6 7.13 -7.14 29.32
C HIS A 6 7.40 -7.24 27.83
N LEU A 7 7.36 -8.46 27.27
CA LEU A 7 7.54 -8.64 25.83
C LEU A 7 6.52 -7.85 25.01
N PHE A 8 5.26 -7.79 25.45
CA PHE A 8 4.22 -7.02 24.80
C PHE A 8 4.51 -5.52 24.83
N LEU A 9 4.83 -4.95 25.99
CA LEU A 9 5.15 -3.52 26.09
C LEU A 9 6.41 -3.15 25.32
N TRP A 10 7.44 -4.00 25.34
CA TRP A 10 8.62 -3.82 24.51
C TRP A 10 8.27 -3.89 23.03
N ALA A 11 7.42 -4.83 22.60
CA ALA A 11 6.93 -4.89 21.22
C ALA A 11 6.24 -3.58 20.82
N VAL A 12 5.34 -3.04 21.65
CA VAL A 12 4.65 -1.77 21.37
C VAL A 12 5.65 -0.61 21.28
N LEU A 13 6.61 -0.54 22.20
CA LEU A 13 7.66 0.49 22.20
C LEU A 13 8.52 0.43 20.93
N TYR A 14 9.02 -0.76 20.57
CA TYR A 14 9.83 -0.94 19.37
C TYR A 14 9.01 -0.75 18.09
N SER A 15 7.71 -1.06 18.09
CA SER A 15 6.80 -0.72 17.00
C SER A 15 6.63 0.78 16.81
N PHE A 16 6.59 1.55 17.90
CA PHE A 16 6.57 3.01 17.85
C PHE A 16 7.91 3.58 17.38
N LEU A 17 9.03 3.09 17.90
CA LEU A 17 10.36 3.54 17.46
C LEU A 17 10.62 3.22 16.00
N GLY A 18 10.22 2.03 15.54
CA GLY A 18 10.26 1.64 14.13
C GLY A 18 9.40 2.56 13.26
N TRP A 19 8.21 2.93 13.75
CA TRP A 19 7.36 3.92 13.07
C TRP A 19 8.03 5.29 12.94
N VAL A 20 8.68 5.79 14.00
CA VAL A 20 9.42 7.06 13.97
C VAL A 20 10.54 6.99 12.94
N TYR A 21 11.37 5.95 13.02
CA TYR A 21 12.48 5.74 12.09
C TYR A 21 12.01 5.71 10.64
N GLU A 22 11.02 4.89 10.33
CA GLU A 22 10.55 4.69 8.96
C GLU A 22 9.81 5.91 8.42
N SER A 23 9.00 6.57 9.26
CA SER A 23 8.30 7.80 8.88
C SER A 23 9.29 8.92 8.58
N ILE A 24 10.35 9.10 9.38
CA ILE A 24 11.40 10.09 9.11
C ILE A 24 12.14 9.74 7.81
N LEU A 25 12.60 8.49 7.67
CA LEU A 25 13.38 8.04 6.51
C LEU A 25 12.62 8.24 5.20
N VAL A 26 11.36 7.81 5.14
CA VAL A 26 10.54 7.96 3.94
C VAL A 26 10.13 9.41 3.73
N SER A 27 9.90 10.19 4.79
CA SER A 27 9.59 11.62 4.64
C SER A 27 10.73 12.41 4.00
N ILE A 28 11.98 12.07 4.35
CA ILE A 28 13.18 12.67 3.76
C ILE A 28 13.30 12.24 2.28
N GLN A 29 13.13 10.95 1.98
CA GLN A 29 13.21 10.43 0.61
C GLN A 29 12.15 11.02 -0.32
N GLU A 30 10.92 11.16 0.18
CA GLU A 30 9.77 11.66 -0.58
C GLU A 30 9.64 13.19 -0.53
N ARG A 31 10.50 13.88 0.25
CA ARG A 31 10.47 15.34 0.51
C ARG A 31 9.10 15.87 0.96
N ARG A 32 8.34 15.05 1.68
CA ARG A 32 7.02 15.38 2.24
C ARG A 32 6.79 14.56 3.49
N PRO A 33 6.00 15.03 4.46
CA PRO A 33 5.66 14.21 5.63
C PRO A 33 4.88 12.97 5.20
N VAL A 34 5.42 11.79 5.53
CA VAL A 34 4.82 10.48 5.29
C VAL A 34 4.71 9.73 6.61
N ASN A 35 3.48 9.38 6.99
CA ASN A 35 3.22 8.50 8.12
C ASN A 35 3.30 7.04 7.62
N ARG A 36 4.31 6.27 8.07
CA ARG A 36 4.54 4.88 7.63
C ARG A 36 3.80 3.81 8.44
N GLY A 37 2.99 4.21 9.42
CA GLY A 37 2.27 3.29 10.30
C GLY A 37 1.36 2.35 9.52
N PHE A 38 1.52 1.05 9.75
CA PHE A 38 0.61 0.05 9.20
C PHE A 38 -0.78 0.21 9.84
N LEU A 39 -0.79 0.31 11.16
CA LEU A 39 -1.99 0.63 11.94
C LEU A 39 -2.35 2.11 11.76
N ASN A 40 -3.59 2.51 12.10
CA ASN A 40 -4.00 3.90 12.02
C ASN A 40 -3.20 4.79 12.99
N GLY A 41 -2.84 4.23 14.13
CA GLY A 41 -1.91 4.81 15.10
C GLY A 41 -0.45 4.79 14.64
N PRO A 42 0.45 5.43 15.40
CA PRO A 42 1.87 5.58 15.08
C PRO A 42 2.66 4.28 15.37
N LEU A 43 2.25 3.16 14.79
CA LEU A 43 2.85 1.85 15.05
C LEU A 43 3.17 1.10 13.75
N CYS A 44 4.38 0.57 13.69
CA CYS A 44 4.79 -0.44 12.72
C CYS A 44 5.01 -1.79 13.44
N PRO A 45 3.99 -2.68 13.48
CA PRO A 45 4.03 -3.94 14.23
C PRO A 45 5.24 -4.84 13.91
N ILE A 46 5.69 -4.84 12.66
CA ILE A 46 6.84 -5.66 12.21
C ILE A 46 8.13 -5.35 12.99
N TYR A 47 8.39 -4.09 13.36
CA TYR A 47 9.57 -3.72 14.12
C TYR A 47 9.49 -4.20 15.58
N GLY A 48 8.30 -4.14 16.17
CA GLY A 48 8.05 -4.68 17.51
C GLY A 48 8.24 -6.18 17.55
N ALA A 49 7.66 -6.90 16.59
CA ALA A 49 7.83 -8.34 16.44
C ALA A 49 9.29 -8.72 16.19
N GLY A 50 9.99 -8.00 15.30
CA GLY A 50 11.40 -8.22 15.00
C GLY A 50 12.31 -7.97 16.20
N ALA A 51 12.06 -6.90 16.96
CA ALA A 51 12.82 -6.59 18.17
C ALA A 51 12.62 -7.65 19.26
N VAL A 52 11.37 -8.06 19.53
CA VAL A 52 11.09 -9.14 20.49
C VAL A 52 11.71 -10.46 20.06
N LEU A 53 11.62 -10.81 18.77
CA LEU A 53 12.27 -12.00 18.23
C LEU A 53 13.80 -11.93 18.43
N ALA A 54 14.42 -10.78 18.16
CA ALA A 54 15.84 -10.56 18.39
C ALA A 54 16.19 -10.68 19.88
N ILE A 55 15.40 -10.08 20.79
CA ILE A 55 15.62 -10.17 22.23
C ILE A 55 15.53 -11.62 22.71
N VAL A 56 14.50 -12.36 22.31
CA VAL A 56 14.30 -13.74 22.77
C VAL A 56 15.37 -14.70 22.21
N VAL A 57 15.73 -14.55 20.94
CA VAL A 57 16.64 -15.48 20.25
C VAL A 57 18.11 -15.14 20.46
N LEU A 58 18.48 -13.85 20.45
CA LEU A 58 19.87 -13.42 20.46
C LEU A 58 20.42 -13.15 21.87
N THR A 59 19.59 -12.78 22.84
CA THR A 59 20.05 -12.52 24.22
C THR A 59 20.77 -13.72 24.85
N PRO A 60 20.30 -14.98 24.70
CA PRO A 60 21.02 -16.15 25.21
C PRO A 60 22.41 -16.35 24.59
N LEU A 61 22.67 -15.76 23.42
CA LEU A 61 23.89 -15.94 22.64
C LEU A 61 24.98 -14.92 22.99
N ARG A 62 24.71 -13.94 23.86
CA ARG A 62 25.66 -12.85 24.16
C ARG A 62 27.00 -13.32 24.73
N ASN A 63 27.01 -14.47 25.41
CA ASN A 63 28.17 -14.97 26.14
C ASN A 63 28.95 -16.09 25.40
N ILE A 64 28.58 -16.43 24.16
CA ILE A 64 29.27 -17.48 23.41
C ILE A 64 30.51 -16.93 22.67
N PRO A 65 31.51 -17.78 22.37
CA PRO A 65 32.60 -17.40 21.48
C PRO A 65 32.05 -16.93 20.12
N ALA A 66 32.59 -15.85 19.57
CA ALA A 66 32.13 -15.22 18.33
C ALA A 66 30.66 -14.71 18.36
N ALA A 67 30.12 -14.40 19.55
CA ALA A 67 28.77 -13.87 19.74
C ALA A 67 28.36 -12.77 18.73
N PRO A 68 29.17 -11.74 18.44
CA PRO A 68 28.75 -10.69 17.50
C PRO A 68 28.47 -11.22 16.09
N VAL A 69 29.29 -12.15 15.58
CA VAL A 69 29.11 -12.71 14.23
C VAL A 69 27.88 -13.61 14.18
N VAL A 70 27.70 -14.46 15.20
CA VAL A 70 26.53 -15.35 15.27
C VAL A 70 25.24 -14.54 15.41
N MET A 71 25.24 -13.51 16.27
CA MET A 71 24.10 -12.63 16.46
C MET A 71 23.77 -11.83 15.21
N PHE A 72 24.78 -11.35 14.48
CA PHE A 72 24.58 -10.69 13.18
C PHE A 72 23.90 -11.63 12.18
N LEU A 73 24.41 -12.86 12.01
CA LEU A 73 23.89 -13.81 11.03
C LEU A 73 22.46 -14.24 11.37
N LEU A 74 22.19 -14.58 12.64
CA LEU A 74 20.86 -14.97 13.08
C LEU A 74 19.89 -13.78 13.08
N GLY A 75 20.35 -12.58 13.43
CA GLY A 75 19.56 -11.35 13.33
C GLY A 75 19.18 -11.04 11.88
N ALA A 76 20.14 -11.11 10.96
CA ALA A 76 19.92 -10.90 9.54
C ALA A 76 18.94 -11.93 8.96
N LEU A 77 19.15 -13.21 9.26
CA LEU A 77 18.30 -14.30 8.78
C LEU A 77 16.89 -14.22 9.38
N GLY A 78 16.80 -14.02 10.70
CA GLY A 78 15.53 -13.92 11.42
C GLY A 78 14.69 -12.73 10.97
N ALA A 79 15.31 -11.55 10.82
CA ALA A 79 14.63 -10.37 10.31
C ALA A 79 14.19 -10.55 8.86
N SER A 80 15.04 -11.14 8.01
CA SER A 80 14.69 -11.45 6.62
C SER A 80 13.54 -12.45 6.52
N ALA A 81 13.53 -13.48 7.37
CA ALA A 81 12.45 -14.45 7.42
C ALA A 81 11.14 -13.79 7.87
N LEU A 82 11.18 -12.95 8.90
CA LEU A 82 10.02 -12.19 9.37
C LEU A 82 9.50 -11.21 8.31
N GLU A 83 10.38 -10.46 7.64
CA GLU A 83 10.01 -9.52 6.57
C GLU A 83 9.38 -10.26 5.38
N TYR A 84 9.98 -11.39 4.98
CA TYR A 84 9.43 -12.21 3.90
C TYR A 84 8.06 -12.79 4.26
N ALA A 85 7.91 -13.39 5.44
CA ALA A 85 6.66 -13.98 5.92
C ALA A 85 5.56 -12.92 6.06
N THR A 86 5.91 -11.74 6.57
CA THR A 86 4.98 -10.61 6.70
C THR A 86 4.52 -10.14 5.31
N SER A 87 5.46 -9.89 4.41
CA SER A 87 5.16 -9.49 3.02
C SER A 87 4.25 -10.51 2.32
N TRP A 88 4.55 -11.80 2.46
CA TRP A 88 3.76 -12.87 1.85
C TRP A 88 2.36 -12.98 2.45
N THR A 89 2.24 -12.92 3.78
CA THR A 89 0.94 -12.99 4.47
C THR A 89 0.06 -11.80 4.09
N MET A 90 0.63 -10.60 4.07
CA MET A 90 -0.08 -9.39 3.66
C MET A 90 -0.55 -9.46 2.22
N GLU A 91 0.25 -10.00 1.31
CA GLU A 91 -0.17 -10.19 -0.08
C GLU A 91 -1.31 -11.20 -0.20
N ARG A 92 -1.29 -12.29 0.57
CA ARG A 92 -2.36 -13.29 0.54
C ARG A 92 -3.68 -12.78 1.12
N ILE A 93 -3.64 -11.90 2.12
CA ILE A 93 -4.85 -11.36 2.76
C ILE A 93 -5.38 -10.14 1.98
N PHE A 94 -4.49 -9.27 1.50
CA PHE A 94 -4.86 -7.96 0.97
C PHE A 94 -4.61 -7.80 -0.53
N HIS A 95 -4.05 -8.81 -1.20
CA HIS A 95 -3.70 -8.78 -2.63
C HIS A 95 -2.79 -7.58 -2.98
N ALA A 96 -1.96 -7.17 -2.02
CA ALA A 96 -1.06 -6.03 -2.14
C ALA A 96 0.25 -6.28 -1.37
N ARG A 97 1.33 -5.65 -1.82
CA ARG A 97 2.64 -5.63 -1.17
C ARG A 97 2.95 -4.18 -0.79
N TRP A 98 3.37 -3.95 0.45
CA TRP A 98 3.58 -2.61 1.01
C TRP A 98 4.92 -2.00 0.59
N TRP A 99 5.88 -2.86 0.31
CA TRP A 99 7.21 -2.53 -0.18
C TRP A 99 7.57 -3.45 -1.35
N ASP A 100 8.50 -2.98 -2.17
CA ASP A 100 9.04 -3.71 -3.30
C ASP A 100 10.54 -3.40 -3.44
N TYR A 101 11.36 -4.44 -3.30
CA TYR A 101 12.81 -4.42 -3.43
C TYR A 101 13.31 -5.03 -4.75
N SER A 102 12.44 -5.21 -5.75
CA SER A 102 12.82 -5.80 -7.05
C SER A 102 13.97 -5.07 -7.75
N HIS A 103 14.17 -3.78 -7.43
CA HIS A 103 15.25 -2.96 -7.97
C HIS A 103 16.60 -3.13 -7.25
N PHE A 104 16.66 -3.86 -6.14
CA PHE A 104 17.89 -4.10 -5.40
C PHE A 104 18.55 -5.41 -5.83
N ARG A 105 19.88 -5.46 -5.80
CA ARG A 105 20.64 -6.70 -6.08
C ARG A 105 20.43 -7.71 -4.95
N PHE A 106 20.46 -9.00 -5.29
CA PHE A 106 20.22 -10.11 -4.36
C PHE A 106 18.87 -9.98 -3.62
N ASN A 107 17.83 -9.54 -4.32
CA ASN A 107 16.47 -9.57 -3.79
C ASN A 107 15.85 -10.96 -3.99
N ILE A 108 14.93 -11.33 -3.10
CA ILE A 108 14.13 -12.56 -3.24
C ILE A 108 12.67 -12.14 -3.45
N ASN A 109 12.14 -12.37 -4.66
CA ASN A 109 10.78 -12.04 -5.08
C ASN A 109 10.38 -10.56 -4.81
N GLY A 110 11.36 -9.66 -4.75
CA GLY A 110 11.16 -8.26 -4.35
C GLY A 110 10.70 -8.06 -2.90
N ARG A 111 10.70 -9.09 -2.04
CA ARG A 111 10.20 -8.99 -0.64
C ARG A 111 11.26 -8.62 0.37
N ILE A 112 12.47 -9.13 0.15
CA ILE A 112 13.66 -8.88 0.97
C ILE A 112 14.85 -8.65 0.05
N CYS A 113 15.89 -7.99 0.55
CA CYS A 113 17.15 -7.82 -0.16
C CYS A 113 18.35 -7.94 0.78
N LEU A 114 19.54 -8.23 0.22
CA LEU A 114 20.76 -8.41 0.99
C LEU A 114 21.14 -7.17 1.82
N ILE A 115 20.93 -5.96 1.28
CA ILE A 115 21.21 -4.72 2.00
C ILE A 115 20.30 -4.62 3.24
N GLY A 116 19.02 -4.96 3.09
CA GLY A 116 18.07 -5.02 4.21
C GLY A 116 18.52 -6.04 5.25
N ALA A 117 18.90 -7.24 4.84
CA ALA A 117 19.40 -8.28 5.73
C ALA A 117 20.61 -7.82 6.55
N ILE A 118 21.58 -7.14 5.92
CA ILE A 118 22.76 -6.60 6.61
C ILE A 118 22.35 -5.54 7.62
N VAL A 119 21.53 -4.56 7.23
CA VAL A 119 21.07 -3.48 8.13
C VAL A 119 20.32 -4.06 9.33
N PHE A 120 19.41 -5.02 9.10
CA PHE A 120 18.66 -5.64 10.19
C PHE A 120 19.52 -6.57 11.06
N GLY A 121 20.55 -7.21 10.50
CA GLY A 121 21.55 -7.95 11.29
C GLY A 121 22.31 -7.05 12.27
N VAL A 122 22.75 -5.87 11.82
CA VAL A 122 23.37 -4.87 12.69
C VAL A 122 22.37 -4.35 13.73
N PHE A 123 21.13 -4.05 13.32
CA PHE A 123 20.10 -3.62 14.28
C PHE A 123 19.77 -4.70 15.32
N GLY A 124 19.80 -5.99 14.97
CA GLY A 124 19.63 -7.07 15.92
C GLY A 124 20.64 -7.01 17.06
N ILE A 125 21.92 -6.77 16.73
CA ILE A 125 22.97 -6.56 17.74
C ILE A 125 22.71 -5.29 18.54
N ILE A 126 22.45 -4.16 17.89
CA ILE A 126 22.21 -2.88 18.58
C ILE A 126 21.03 -2.96 19.54
N ILE A 127 19.94 -3.63 19.14
CA ILE A 127 18.76 -3.81 19.98
C ILE A 127 19.13 -4.58 21.25
N VAL A 128 19.82 -5.72 21.11
CA VAL A 128 20.13 -6.60 22.23
C VAL A 128 21.23 -6.02 23.13
N ASP A 129 22.27 -5.45 22.52
CA ASP A 129 23.46 -5.00 23.24
C ASP A 129 23.35 -3.60 23.81
N VAL A 130 22.65 -2.71 23.12
CA VAL A 130 22.57 -1.31 23.47
C VAL A 130 21.17 -0.97 23.95
N ALA A 131 20.14 -1.14 23.13
CA ALA A 131 18.82 -0.59 23.42
C ALA A 131 18.09 -1.32 24.57
N GLN A 132 18.09 -2.65 24.55
CA GLN A 132 17.33 -3.49 25.48
C GLN A 132 17.72 -3.25 26.96
N PRO A 133 19.01 -3.14 27.34
CA PRO A 133 19.38 -2.78 28.71
C PRO A 133 18.76 -1.46 29.21
N TRP A 134 18.59 -0.45 28.35
CA TRP A 134 17.91 0.80 28.73
C TRP A 134 16.41 0.62 28.86
N VAL A 135 15.80 -0.12 27.93
CA VAL A 135 14.36 -0.41 27.95
C VAL A 135 13.98 -1.23 29.18
N GLU A 136 14.78 -2.23 29.55
CA GLU A 136 14.59 -3.01 30.78
C GLU A 136 14.67 -2.12 32.03
N ARG A 137 15.66 -1.22 32.10
CA ARG A 137 15.78 -0.27 33.21
C ARG A 137 14.56 0.66 33.31
N TRP A 138 14.07 1.17 32.19
CA TRP A 138 12.90 2.04 32.17
C TRP A 138 11.62 1.31 32.55
N THR A 139 11.42 0.11 32.03
CA THR A 139 10.24 -0.69 32.33
C THR A 139 10.24 -1.21 33.77
N ALA A 140 11.42 -1.48 34.36
CA ALA A 140 11.55 -1.85 35.77
C ALA A 140 11.22 -0.73 36.76
N MET A 141 11.25 0.54 36.33
CA MET A 141 10.86 1.69 37.18
C MET A 141 9.34 1.86 37.30
N ILE A 142 8.55 1.16 36.49
CA ILE A 142 7.09 1.28 36.50
C ILE A 142 6.51 0.43 37.63
N PRO A 143 5.71 0.99 38.56
CA PRO A 143 5.04 0.22 39.59
C PRO A 143 4.12 -0.86 38.99
N MET A 144 4.11 -2.05 39.60
CA MET A 144 3.40 -3.22 39.06
C MET A 144 1.92 -2.97 38.70
N PRO A 145 1.10 -2.27 39.53
CA PRO A 145 -0.28 -2.00 39.17
C PRO A 145 -0.41 -1.13 37.91
N ALA A 146 0.46 -0.11 37.77
CA ALA A 146 0.49 0.76 36.61
C ALA A 146 0.94 0.00 35.35
N PHE A 147 1.87 -0.95 35.51
CA PHE A 147 2.35 -1.79 34.42
C PHE A 147 1.23 -2.65 33.81
N HIS A 148 0.45 -3.34 34.64
CA HIS A 148 -0.68 -4.15 34.18
C HIS A 148 -1.76 -3.30 33.49
N ILE A 149 -2.10 -2.13 34.06
CA ILE A 149 -3.08 -1.21 33.47
C ILE A 149 -2.59 -0.72 32.11
N LEU A 150 -1.32 -0.31 32.02
CA LEU A 150 -0.71 0.16 30.78
C LEU A 150 -0.73 -0.92 29.71
N ALA A 151 -0.34 -2.16 30.05
CA ALA A 151 -0.36 -3.30 29.14
C ALA A 151 -1.80 -3.58 28.64
N ALA A 152 -2.79 -3.59 29.53
CA ALA A 152 -4.19 -3.83 29.16
C ALA A 152 -4.75 -2.74 28.24
N VAL A 153 -4.51 -1.47 28.55
CA VAL A 153 -4.97 -0.32 27.75
C VAL A 153 -4.33 -0.35 26.36
N LEU A 154 -3.01 -0.55 26.28
CA LEU A 154 -2.31 -0.63 24.99
C LEU A 154 -2.73 -1.87 24.19
N ALA A 155 -2.96 -3.01 24.83
CA ALA A 155 -3.48 -4.20 24.17
C ALA A 155 -4.85 -3.95 23.54
N LEU A 156 -5.77 -3.33 24.28
CA LEU A 156 -7.09 -2.99 23.76
C LEU A 156 -7.00 -1.97 22.62
N ALA A 157 -6.17 -0.93 22.75
CA ALA A 157 -5.97 0.07 21.71
C ALA A 157 -5.39 -0.54 20.43
N CYS A 158 -4.34 -1.37 20.55
CA CYS A 158 -3.75 -2.08 19.43
C CYS A 158 -4.74 -3.04 18.75
N LEU A 159 -5.56 -3.74 19.54
CA LEU A 159 -6.57 -4.66 19.02
C LEU A 159 -7.65 -3.92 18.21
N VAL A 160 -8.20 -2.84 18.77
CA VAL A 160 -9.20 -2.02 18.08
C VAL A 160 -8.63 -1.44 16.79
N ASP A 161 -7.43 -0.88 16.84
CA ASP A 161 -6.78 -0.32 15.66
C ASP A 161 -6.47 -1.38 14.60
N PHE A 162 -6.01 -2.57 15.01
CA PHE A 162 -5.81 -3.70 14.11
C PHE A 162 -7.11 -4.10 13.40
N ILE A 163 -8.22 -4.26 14.13
CA ILE A 163 -9.52 -4.62 13.55
C ILE A 163 -9.96 -3.56 12.53
N VAL A 164 -9.94 -2.27 12.92
CA VAL A 164 -10.29 -1.16 12.01
C VAL A 164 -9.37 -1.13 10.79
N THR A 165 -8.08 -1.38 10.99
CA THR A 165 -7.08 -1.45 9.92
C THR A 165 -7.44 -2.54 8.90
N VAL A 166 -7.66 -3.77 9.37
CA VAL A 166 -7.96 -4.93 8.53
C VAL A 166 -9.29 -4.77 7.78
N VAL A 167 -10.36 -4.38 8.48
CA VAL A 167 -11.68 -4.17 7.86
C VAL A 167 -11.64 -3.08 6.79
N GLY A 168 -10.96 -1.96 7.08
CA GLY A 168 -10.79 -0.87 6.12
C GLY A 168 -10.02 -1.27 4.86
N PHE A 169 -9.09 -2.22 4.97
CA PHE A 169 -8.30 -2.76 3.87
C PHE A 169 -9.10 -3.75 3.00
N ILE A 170 -9.84 -4.68 3.61
CA ILE A 170 -10.66 -5.64 2.86
C ILE A 170 -11.69 -4.88 2.02
N GLY A 171 -12.39 -3.91 2.63
CA GLY A 171 -13.33 -3.05 1.91
C GLY A 171 -12.67 -2.10 0.88
N PHE A 172 -11.36 -1.93 0.92
CA PHE A 172 -10.64 -1.18 -0.12
C PHE A 172 -10.46 -2.02 -1.39
N HIS A 173 -10.11 -3.29 -1.24
CA HIS A 173 -9.94 -4.21 -2.36
C HIS A 173 -11.24 -4.37 -3.16
N GLU A 174 -12.37 -4.57 -2.49
CA GLU A 174 -13.69 -4.66 -3.14
C GLU A 174 -14.02 -3.41 -3.98
N ARG A 175 -13.72 -2.21 -3.45
CA ARG A 175 -13.93 -0.94 -4.16
C ARG A 175 -13.02 -0.79 -5.37
N LEU A 176 -11.78 -1.28 -5.31
CA LEU A 176 -10.88 -1.31 -6.47
C LEU A 176 -11.43 -2.23 -7.56
N GLY A 177 -11.99 -3.39 -7.18
CA GLY A 177 -12.64 -4.31 -8.10
C GLY A 177 -13.86 -3.70 -8.79
N GLU A 178 -14.77 -3.09 -8.03
CA GLU A 178 -15.95 -2.40 -8.58
C GLU A 178 -15.55 -1.28 -9.55
N PHE A 179 -14.56 -0.47 -9.18
CA PHE A 179 -14.11 0.62 -10.03
C PHE A 179 -13.43 0.12 -11.31
N THR A 180 -12.65 -0.97 -11.23
CA THR A 180 -12.03 -1.58 -12.42
C THR A 180 -13.10 -2.05 -13.40
N ARG A 181 -14.15 -2.72 -12.92
CA ARG A 181 -15.30 -3.12 -13.75
C ARG A 181 -16.02 -1.91 -14.38
N LEU A 182 -16.15 -0.80 -13.65
CA LEU A 182 -16.72 0.43 -14.20
C LEU A 182 -15.85 1.04 -15.30
N LEU A 183 -14.52 0.99 -15.15
CA LEU A 183 -13.59 1.44 -16.19
C LEU A 183 -13.66 0.55 -17.43
N GLU A 184 -13.74 -0.77 -17.26
CA GLU A 184 -13.87 -1.74 -18.36
C GLU A 184 -15.18 -1.52 -19.13
N ARG A 185 -16.33 -1.45 -18.44
CA ARG A 185 -17.62 -1.11 -19.06
C ARG A 185 -17.60 0.24 -19.77
N GLY A 186 -16.88 1.21 -19.22
CA GLY A 186 -16.68 2.52 -19.86
C GLY A 186 -15.89 2.42 -21.16
N LYS A 187 -14.83 1.60 -21.17
CA LYS A 187 -14.02 1.33 -22.38
C LYS A 187 -14.80 0.57 -23.43
N GLU A 188 -15.53 -0.47 -23.06
CA GLU A 188 -16.39 -1.25 -23.98
C GLU A 188 -17.41 -0.35 -24.67
N ARG A 189 -18.14 0.47 -23.90
CA ARG A 189 -19.10 1.43 -24.48
C ARG A 189 -18.45 2.46 -25.41
N MET A 190 -17.19 2.82 -25.18
CA MET A 190 -16.44 3.69 -26.08
C MET A 190 -15.99 2.94 -27.33
N ALA A 191 -15.53 1.69 -27.20
CA ALA A 191 -15.17 0.84 -28.32
C ALA A 191 -16.37 0.58 -29.23
N ASP A 192 -17.53 0.23 -28.68
CA ASP A 192 -18.78 0.03 -29.42
C ASP A 192 -19.21 1.32 -30.16
N ARG A 193 -19.00 2.50 -29.56
CA ARG A 193 -19.31 3.77 -30.22
C ARG A 193 -18.32 4.14 -31.31
N ILE A 194 -17.05 3.78 -31.16
CA ILE A 194 -16.03 3.98 -32.20
C ILE A 194 -16.27 3.00 -33.35
N ASP A 195 -16.62 1.75 -33.05
CA ASP A 195 -16.96 0.74 -34.04
C ASP A 195 -18.27 1.08 -34.77
N LEU A 196 -19.30 1.51 -34.03
CA LEU A 196 -20.53 2.04 -34.62
C LEU A 196 -20.26 3.31 -35.42
N GLY A 197 -19.36 4.19 -34.97
CA GLY A 197 -18.93 5.38 -35.69
C GLY A 197 -18.18 5.04 -36.98
N GLY A 198 -17.28 4.06 -36.94
CA GLY A 198 -16.55 3.55 -38.11
C GLY A 198 -17.48 2.83 -39.09
N ALA A 199 -18.42 2.02 -38.59
CA ALA A 199 -19.46 1.39 -39.39
C ALA A 199 -20.38 2.44 -40.02
N LEU A 200 -20.87 3.42 -39.25
CA LEU A 200 -21.65 4.55 -39.77
C LEU A 200 -20.86 5.34 -40.81
N GLN A 201 -19.56 5.56 -40.59
CA GLN A 201 -18.69 6.25 -41.54
C GLN A 201 -18.54 5.47 -42.85
N GLN A 202 -18.35 4.15 -42.76
CA GLN A 202 -18.31 3.26 -43.90
C GLN A 202 -19.65 3.20 -44.65
N TYR A 203 -20.78 3.23 -43.93
CA TYR A 203 -22.12 3.34 -44.51
C TYR A 203 -22.37 4.72 -45.12
N THR A 204 -21.90 5.81 -44.52
CA THR A 204 -22.01 7.16 -45.08
C THR A 204 -21.11 7.33 -46.30
N ASP A 205 -19.94 6.71 -46.33
CA ASP A 205 -19.03 6.75 -47.47
C ASP A 205 -19.61 5.90 -48.62
N ALA A 206 -20.12 4.70 -48.33
CA ALA A 206 -20.83 3.88 -49.33
C ALA A 206 -22.15 4.52 -49.81
N ALA A 207 -22.85 5.24 -48.92
CA ALA A 207 -24.03 6.01 -49.28
C ALA A 207 -23.66 7.27 -50.05
N ALA A 208 -22.53 7.93 -49.75
CA ALA A 208 -22.00 9.10 -50.47
C ALA A 208 -21.54 8.74 -51.88
N ASP A 209 -20.94 7.56 -52.06
CA ASP A 209 -20.54 7.02 -53.37
C ASP A 209 -21.77 6.76 -54.25
N ARG A 210 -22.83 6.17 -53.69
CA ARG A 210 -24.14 6.02 -54.36
C ARG A 210 -24.85 7.35 -54.56
N LEU A 211 -24.76 8.26 -53.58
CA LEU A 211 -25.33 9.60 -53.66
C LEU A 211 -24.62 10.42 -54.72
N GLN A 212 -23.32 10.25 -54.99
CA GLN A 212 -22.65 10.88 -56.12
C GLN A 212 -23.32 10.46 -57.45
N THR A 213 -23.58 9.16 -57.61
CA THR A 213 -24.30 8.62 -58.77
C THR A 213 -25.72 9.22 -58.92
N TYR A 214 -26.41 9.49 -57.82
CA TYR A 214 -27.74 10.13 -57.83
C TYR A 214 -27.70 11.67 -57.82
N ARG A 215 -26.61 12.30 -57.35
CA ARG A 215 -26.39 13.75 -57.28
C ARG A 215 -26.07 14.31 -58.67
N ASP A 216 -25.47 13.49 -59.53
CA ASP A 216 -25.42 13.72 -60.97
C ASP A 216 -26.81 13.71 -61.63
N ALA A 217 -27.84 13.16 -60.96
CA ALA A 217 -29.22 13.10 -61.43
C ALA A 217 -30.22 14.03 -60.67
N ALA A 218 -29.85 14.61 -59.52
CA ALA A 218 -30.82 15.26 -58.61
C ALA A 218 -30.30 16.56 -57.97
N THR A 219 -29.65 17.41 -58.76
CA THR A 219 -29.24 18.78 -58.40
C THR A 219 -30.47 19.66 -58.17
N GLY A 220 -31.06 19.65 -56.96
CA GLY A 220 -32.19 20.55 -56.70
C GLY A 220 -32.69 20.77 -55.28
N LYS A 221 -32.70 19.79 -54.35
CA LYS A 221 -33.63 19.91 -53.22
C LYS A 221 -33.16 19.66 -51.78
N VAL A 222 -31.91 19.27 -51.53
CA VAL A 222 -31.51 18.80 -50.17
C VAL A 222 -30.62 19.80 -49.41
N ARG A 223 -30.77 21.11 -49.65
CA ARG A 223 -29.98 22.14 -48.95
C ARG A 223 -30.57 22.61 -47.61
N ARG A 224 -31.76 22.13 -47.19
CA ARG A 224 -32.50 22.74 -46.05
C ARG A 224 -32.68 21.88 -44.79
N LEU A 225 -32.03 20.72 -44.65
CA LEU A 225 -32.17 19.89 -43.43
C LEU A 225 -30.93 19.85 -42.52
N SER A 226 -29.82 20.50 -42.89
CA SER A 226 -28.56 20.41 -42.13
C SER A 226 -28.51 21.30 -40.88
N GLU A 227 -29.52 22.11 -40.59
CA GLU A 227 -29.43 23.18 -39.58
C GLU A 227 -29.99 22.83 -38.19
N ASN A 228 -30.48 21.61 -37.92
CA ASN A 228 -31.06 21.29 -36.60
C ASN A 228 -30.66 19.89 -36.07
N LEU A 229 -29.37 19.66 -35.84
CA LEU A 229 -28.91 18.54 -35.01
C LEU A 229 -28.39 19.08 -33.66
N PRO A 230 -29.08 18.83 -32.54
CA PRO A 230 -28.62 19.25 -31.22
C PRO A 230 -27.39 18.44 -30.77
N ASP A 231 -26.46 19.15 -30.13
CA ASP A 231 -25.26 18.60 -29.51
C ASP A 231 -25.59 17.47 -28.52
N MET A 232 -25.08 16.28 -28.80
CA MET A 232 -25.19 15.12 -27.92
C MET A 232 -24.12 15.15 -26.81
N PRO A 233 -24.44 14.76 -25.56
CA PRO A 233 -23.51 14.91 -24.44
C PRO A 233 -22.27 14.00 -24.55
N VAL A 234 -21.11 14.62 -24.39
CA VAL A 234 -19.76 14.02 -24.36
C VAL A 234 -19.60 12.99 -23.23
N PRO A 235 -18.82 11.90 -23.39
CA PRO A 235 -18.58 10.92 -22.33
C PRO A 235 -17.93 11.58 -21.11
N VAL A 236 -18.31 11.15 -19.91
CA VAL A 236 -17.69 11.62 -18.66
C VAL A 236 -16.18 11.37 -18.75
N PRO A 237 -15.32 12.41 -18.67
CA PRO A 237 -13.88 12.23 -18.77
C PRO A 237 -13.40 11.23 -17.71
N VAL A 238 -12.57 10.27 -18.09
CA VAL A 238 -11.96 9.28 -17.18
C VAL A 238 -11.32 9.97 -15.97
N THR A 239 -10.84 11.20 -16.13
CA THR A 239 -10.34 12.04 -15.05
C THR A 239 -11.36 12.32 -13.93
N ARG A 240 -12.65 12.51 -14.27
CA ARG A 240 -13.76 12.68 -13.31
C ARG A 240 -14.10 11.38 -12.58
N LEU A 241 -13.97 10.22 -13.22
CA LEU A 241 -14.15 8.89 -12.60
C LEU A 241 -13.13 8.66 -11.49
N TYR A 242 -11.84 8.91 -11.74
CA TYR A 242 -10.82 8.85 -10.70
C TYR A 242 -11.09 9.82 -9.54
N GLY A 243 -11.62 11.02 -9.83
CA GLY A 243 -12.01 11.99 -8.81
C GLY A 243 -13.16 11.50 -7.92
N ARG A 244 -14.17 10.85 -8.51
CA ARG A 244 -15.27 10.20 -7.78
C ARG A 244 -14.79 9.04 -6.92
N LEU A 245 -13.91 8.19 -7.45
CA LEU A 245 -13.34 7.10 -6.66
C LEU A 245 -12.55 7.64 -5.47
N LEU A 246 -11.66 8.61 -5.68
CA LEU A 246 -10.95 9.27 -4.59
C LEU A 246 -11.93 9.86 -3.57
N GLY A 247 -13.00 10.50 -4.03
CA GLY A 247 -14.10 11.00 -3.19
C GLY A 247 -14.78 9.92 -2.34
N ALA A 248 -14.98 8.72 -2.89
CA ALA A 248 -15.58 7.59 -2.21
C ALA A 248 -14.64 6.85 -1.25
N LEU A 249 -13.31 6.99 -1.41
CA LEU A 249 -12.35 6.37 -0.49
C LEU A 249 -12.43 6.99 0.91
N SER A 250 -12.39 6.13 1.93
CA SER A 250 -12.33 6.57 3.32
C SER A 250 -11.02 7.30 3.61
N TYR A 251 -10.98 8.07 4.71
CA TYR A 251 -9.76 8.74 5.15
C TYR A 251 -8.58 7.77 5.27
N GLN A 252 -8.82 6.60 5.88
CA GLN A 252 -7.84 5.54 6.06
C GLN A 252 -7.29 5.03 4.73
N GLN A 253 -8.15 4.77 3.73
CA GLN A 253 -7.74 4.28 2.42
C GLN A 253 -6.87 5.31 1.68
N ARG A 254 -7.23 6.60 1.75
CA ARG A 254 -6.41 7.68 1.18
C ARG A 254 -5.08 7.82 1.90
N ARG A 255 -5.07 7.69 3.23
CA ARG A 255 -3.84 7.70 4.06
C ARG A 255 -2.90 6.60 3.59
N MET A 256 -3.38 5.37 3.50
CA MET A 256 -2.58 4.22 3.07
C MET A 256 -1.92 4.43 1.70
N LEU A 257 -2.67 4.94 0.72
CA LEU A 257 -2.13 5.25 -0.62
C LEU A 257 -0.99 6.27 -0.57
N ARG A 258 -1.03 7.22 0.37
CA ARG A 258 0.02 8.23 0.60
C ARG A 258 1.19 7.70 1.43
N SER A 259 0.91 6.80 2.38
CA SER A 259 1.85 6.18 3.32
C SER A 259 2.78 5.15 2.69
N PHE A 260 2.31 4.46 1.63
CA PHE A 260 3.09 3.42 0.97
C PHE A 260 3.36 3.75 -0.51
N PRO A 261 4.38 4.60 -0.81
CA PRO A 261 4.70 5.04 -2.18
C PRO A 261 5.13 3.94 -3.13
N ARG A 262 5.60 2.81 -2.60
CA ARG A 262 6.01 1.62 -3.37
C ARG A 262 5.04 0.46 -3.24
N MET A 263 3.81 0.71 -2.75
CA MET A 263 2.81 -0.36 -2.67
C MET A 263 2.43 -0.84 -4.07
N THR A 264 2.53 -2.14 -4.30
CA THR A 264 2.18 -2.83 -5.54
C THR A 264 1.03 -3.80 -5.30
N SER A 265 0.24 -4.09 -6.32
CA SER A 265 -0.81 -5.12 -6.29
C SER A 265 -0.75 -5.88 -7.61
N PRO A 266 -0.76 -7.22 -7.60
CA PRO A 266 -0.81 -8.02 -8.83
C PRO A 266 -2.04 -7.70 -9.69
N GLU A 267 -3.18 -7.41 -9.04
CA GLU A 267 -4.47 -7.21 -9.70
C GLU A 267 -4.73 -5.75 -10.05
N TYR A 268 -4.40 -4.81 -9.16
CA TYR A 268 -4.77 -3.40 -9.29
C TYR A 268 -3.59 -2.43 -9.34
N GLY A 269 -2.39 -2.90 -9.70
CA GLY A 269 -1.15 -2.11 -9.66
C GLY A 269 -1.24 -0.77 -10.40
N ASP A 270 -1.76 -0.76 -11.63
CA ASP A 270 -1.92 0.45 -12.44
C ASP A 270 -2.95 1.43 -11.88
N LEU A 271 -4.04 0.91 -11.32
CA LEU A 271 -5.09 1.72 -10.71
C LEU A 271 -4.57 2.41 -9.45
N ILE A 272 -3.88 1.66 -8.58
CA ILE A 272 -3.26 2.17 -7.35
C ILE A 272 -2.25 3.27 -7.67
N ARG A 273 -1.40 3.06 -8.68
CA ARG A 273 -0.41 4.04 -9.14
C ARG A 273 -1.06 5.35 -9.58
N LYS A 274 -2.07 5.28 -10.44
CA LYS A 274 -2.80 6.47 -10.93
C LYS A 274 -3.55 7.22 -9.82
N LEU A 275 -4.14 6.50 -8.86
CA LEU A 275 -4.81 7.12 -7.71
C LEU A 275 -3.82 7.87 -6.81
N ARG A 276 -2.64 7.28 -6.58
CA ARG A 276 -1.57 7.90 -5.79
C ARG A 276 -1.04 9.17 -6.44
N GLU A 277 -0.75 9.14 -7.74
CA GLU A 277 -0.28 10.32 -8.49
C GLU A 277 -1.25 11.50 -8.34
N LYS A 278 -2.56 11.24 -8.39
CA LYS A 278 -3.59 12.28 -8.18
C LYS A 278 -3.70 12.77 -6.73
N LEU A 279 -3.37 11.92 -5.75
CA LEU A 279 -3.39 12.27 -4.33
C LEU A 279 -2.20 13.10 -3.87
N VAL A 280 -1.06 12.99 -4.57
CA VAL A 280 0.19 13.72 -4.30
C VAL A 280 0.26 15.05 -5.05
N ARG A 281 -0.40 15.17 -6.21
CA ARG A 281 -0.50 16.44 -6.97
C ARG A 281 -1.49 17.47 -6.39
N LYS A 282 -2.16 17.15 -5.28
CA LYS A 282 -3.04 18.07 -4.53
C LYS A 282 -2.37 18.46 -3.23
#